data_AF-A0A2K3P235-F1
#
_entry.id   AF-A0A2K3P235-F1
#
_cell.length_a   1.000
_cell.length_b   1.000
_cell.length_c   1.000
_cell.angle_alpha   90.00
_cell.angle_beta   90.00
_cell.angle_gamma   90.00
#
_symmetry.space_group_name_H-M   'P 1'
#
loop_
_entity.id
_entity.type
_entity.pdbx_description
1 polymer ?
#
loop_
_entity_poly.entity_id
_entity_poly.type
_entity_poly.pdbx_seq_one_letter_code
_entity_poly.pdbx_strand_id
1 'polypeptide(L)'
;MGGNKPNLIITDQDPAMRVAIEKVFSSSSHRLCMWHIMKKVSEKVGVSLNGNSEFNNKFKSCVWGSETPDEFEATWKSVMIEFELEKNEWLSHMYDIRSMWIPSYFRDILLGGILRTTSRSESENSFYGNFLNPNVSLVEFWMRFESALDAQRYKELLADNNSLHTLPKLKLDRGLERHGRDIYTRENFYIFQNELWAACVDCGVENRNQKDGMDILHIIDNNETNRKVREVVYNISDSIWNCSCKMFEAQGIPCRHILCILKGKGLNEIPSQYILNRWTKLATKQPIFDVDGNLLEGCAATEKESQLISKAWNHLFKCMHMAGQHKEKLHLIINECVKIEKQLFEFEGDSTQTKKKELESLIGFELPTEVNIRPPKQSKTKGSGKRIKGGKEKAIEQQQKKPPRLCRACGQYVYHDSRNCPSKSSP
;
A
#
# COMPACT_ATOMS: atom_id res chain seq x y z
N MET A 1 -9.27 3.34 -8.98
CA MET A 1 -8.94 4.25 -7.85
C MET A 1 -9.40 5.68 -8.16
N GLY A 2 -10.60 5.92 -8.70
CA GLY A 2 -11.15 7.28 -8.86
C GLY A 2 -10.25 8.36 -9.50
N GLY A 3 -9.20 8.02 -10.26
CA GLY A 3 -8.20 8.97 -10.77
C GLY A 3 -7.00 9.29 -9.85
N ASN A 4 -6.98 8.77 -8.61
CA ASN A 4 -6.01 9.16 -7.59
C ASN A 4 -4.77 8.27 -7.54
N LYS A 5 -3.65 8.90 -7.18
CA LYS A 5 -2.39 8.20 -6.93
C LYS A 5 -2.49 7.41 -5.61
N PRO A 6 -2.00 6.16 -5.55
CA PRO A 6 -1.96 5.41 -4.29
C PRO A 6 -1.07 6.11 -3.25
N ASN A 7 -1.42 6.06 -1.97
CA ASN A 7 -0.53 6.60 -0.93
C ASN A 7 0.73 5.74 -0.73
N LEU A 8 0.61 4.43 -1.01
CA LEU A 8 1.65 3.43 -0.80
C LEU A 8 1.67 2.44 -1.97
N ILE A 9 2.86 2.15 -2.48
CA ILE A 9 3.10 1.13 -3.50
C ILE A 9 4.15 0.16 -2.96
N ILE A 10 3.85 -1.13 -3.01
CA ILE A 10 4.74 -2.20 -2.56
C ILE A 10 5.06 -3.09 -3.75
N THR A 11 6.35 -3.24 -4.04
CA THR A 11 6.83 -4.06 -5.15
C THR A 11 7.99 -4.95 -4.73
N ASP A 12 8.36 -5.88 -5.59
CA ASP A 12 9.60 -6.62 -5.44
C ASP A 12 10.81 -5.73 -5.73
N GLN A 13 12.00 -6.31 -5.57
CA GLN A 13 13.28 -5.67 -5.86
C GLN A 13 13.52 -5.56 -7.38
N ASP A 14 12.70 -4.75 -8.05
CA ASP A 14 12.81 -4.44 -9.48
C ASP A 14 13.28 -2.98 -9.68
N PRO A 15 14.49 -2.77 -10.24
CA PRO A 15 15.02 -1.42 -10.48
C PRO A 15 14.19 -0.58 -11.46
N ALA A 16 13.58 -1.20 -12.46
CA ALA A 16 12.76 -0.49 -13.45
C ALA A 16 11.45 -0.01 -12.82
N MET A 17 10.83 -0.83 -11.96
CA MET A 17 9.64 -0.43 -11.20
C MET A 17 9.93 0.75 -10.29
N ARG A 18 11.08 0.77 -9.60
CA ARG A 18 11.49 1.90 -8.76
C ARG A 18 11.52 3.22 -9.55
N VAL A 19 12.23 3.22 -10.69
CA VAL A 19 12.36 4.42 -11.55
C VAL A 19 11.00 4.84 -12.12
N ALA A 20 10.17 3.88 -12.54
CA ALA A 20 8.85 4.18 -13.09
C ALA A 20 7.89 4.76 -12.03
N ILE A 21 7.89 4.19 -10.82
CA ILE A 21 7.05 4.66 -9.71
C ILE A 21 7.45 6.07 -9.31
N GLU A 22 8.74 6.35 -9.14
CA GLU A 22 9.23 7.69 -8.80
C GLU A 22 8.83 8.74 -9.84
N LYS A 23 8.81 8.36 -11.12
CA LYS A 23 8.43 9.24 -12.23
C LYS A 23 6.92 9.50 -12.33
N VAL A 24 6.10 8.47 -12.14
CA VAL A 24 4.64 8.54 -12.37
C VAL A 24 3.89 8.91 -11.08
N PHE A 25 4.36 8.39 -9.96
CA PHE A 25 3.72 8.43 -8.65
C PHE A 25 4.61 9.14 -7.62
N SER A 26 5.02 10.36 -7.94
CA SER A 26 5.96 11.17 -7.13
C SER A 26 5.50 11.45 -5.69
N SER A 27 4.20 11.40 -5.40
CA SER A 27 3.63 11.58 -4.06
C SER A 27 3.39 10.26 -3.31
N SER A 28 3.59 9.12 -3.97
CA SER A 28 3.35 7.80 -3.40
C SER A 28 4.60 7.30 -2.68
N SER A 29 4.41 6.74 -1.49
CA SER A 29 5.51 6.06 -0.81
C SER A 29 5.79 4.72 -1.47
N HIS A 30 7.01 4.52 -1.98
CA HIS A 30 7.45 3.23 -2.52
C HIS A 30 8.17 2.40 -1.46
N ARG A 31 7.77 1.13 -1.31
CA ARG A 31 8.38 0.15 -0.41
C ARG A 31 8.62 -1.17 -1.10
N LEU A 32 9.57 -1.93 -0.55
CA LEU A 32 9.94 -3.24 -1.06
C LEU A 32 9.23 -4.34 -0.29
N CYS A 33 8.87 -5.39 -1.02
CA CYS A 33 8.16 -6.55 -0.52
C CYS A 33 9.04 -7.37 0.42
N MET A 34 8.72 -7.34 1.72
CA MET A 34 9.55 -7.94 2.76
C MET A 34 9.66 -9.46 2.64
N TRP A 35 8.64 -10.21 2.21
CA TRP A 35 8.76 -11.66 2.09
C TRP A 35 9.70 -12.08 0.98
N HIS A 36 9.71 -11.39 -0.16
CA HIS A 36 10.69 -11.69 -1.20
C HIS A 36 12.12 -11.46 -0.69
N ILE A 37 12.30 -10.46 0.17
CA ILE A 37 13.56 -10.25 0.90
C ILE A 37 13.83 -11.40 1.87
N MET A 38 12.89 -11.70 2.78
CA MET A 38 13.03 -12.75 3.81
C MET A 38 13.19 -14.16 3.23
N LYS A 39 12.58 -14.45 2.08
CA LYS A 39 12.77 -15.69 1.33
C LYS A 39 14.16 -15.78 0.72
N LYS A 40 14.73 -14.65 0.26
CA LYS A 40 16.12 -14.61 -0.18
C LYS A 40 17.10 -14.73 0.99
N VAL A 41 16.74 -14.29 2.21
CA VAL A 41 17.62 -14.43 3.40
C VAL A 41 18.05 -15.89 3.55
N SER A 42 17.13 -16.85 3.50
CA SER A 42 17.44 -18.28 3.66
C SER A 42 18.42 -18.79 2.60
N GLU A 43 18.34 -18.27 1.37
CA GLU A 43 19.26 -18.58 0.28
C GLU A 43 20.64 -17.91 0.46
N LYS A 44 20.69 -16.75 1.13
CA LYS A 44 21.88 -15.87 1.23
C LYS A 44 22.71 -16.06 2.50
N VAL A 45 22.14 -16.62 3.56
CA VAL A 45 22.87 -16.94 4.81
C VAL A 45 23.47 -18.34 4.80
N GLY A 46 23.20 -19.14 3.77
CA GLY A 46 23.68 -20.52 3.65
C GLY A 46 22.87 -21.53 4.46
N VAL A 47 23.06 -22.82 4.14
CA VAL A 47 22.26 -23.94 4.66
C VAL A 47 22.39 -24.09 6.18
N SER A 48 23.57 -23.85 6.73
CA SER A 48 23.87 -23.97 8.17
C SER A 48 23.07 -22.98 9.02
N LEU A 49 23.06 -21.69 8.64
CA LEU A 49 22.31 -20.65 9.36
C LEU A 49 20.82 -20.71 9.04
N ASN A 50 20.42 -21.11 7.84
CA ASN A 50 19.00 -21.27 7.50
C ASN A 50 18.31 -22.32 8.38
N GLY A 51 18.99 -23.41 8.74
CA GLY A 51 18.49 -24.43 9.66
C GLY A 51 18.54 -24.02 11.14
N ASN A 52 19.21 -22.92 11.48
CA ASN A 52 19.37 -22.47 12.86
C ASN A 52 18.10 -21.72 13.33
N SER A 53 17.37 -22.32 14.27
CA SER A 53 16.13 -21.73 14.82
C SER A 53 16.40 -20.45 15.62
N GLU A 54 17.52 -20.37 16.32
CA GLU A 54 17.92 -19.19 17.10
C GLU A 54 18.19 -17.99 16.17
N PHE A 55 19.00 -18.19 15.11
CA PHE A 55 19.23 -17.17 14.09
C PHE A 55 17.90 -16.69 13.50
N ASN A 56 17.04 -17.61 13.06
CA ASN A 56 15.76 -17.26 12.47
C ASN A 56 14.87 -16.47 13.43
N ASN A 57 14.84 -16.84 14.71
CA ASN A 57 14.05 -16.14 15.71
C ASN A 57 14.61 -14.74 16.00
N LYS A 58 15.93 -14.61 16.18
CA LYS A 58 16.58 -13.31 16.40
C LYS A 58 16.49 -12.39 15.19
N PHE A 59 16.70 -12.91 13.99
CA PHE A 59 16.58 -12.14 12.75
C PHE A 59 15.13 -11.70 12.49
N LYS A 60 14.14 -12.59 12.69
CA LYS A 60 12.71 -12.22 12.61
C LYS A 60 12.35 -11.20 13.68
N SER A 61 12.85 -11.34 14.89
CA SER A 61 12.63 -10.37 15.97
C SER A 61 13.26 -9.01 15.65
N CYS A 62 14.46 -8.98 15.08
CA CYS A 62 15.10 -7.77 14.61
C CYS A 62 14.25 -7.06 13.53
N VAL A 63 13.79 -7.77 12.51
CA VAL A 63 13.03 -7.18 11.40
C VAL A 63 11.60 -6.78 11.82
N TRP A 64 10.88 -7.65 12.54
CA TRP A 64 9.46 -7.47 12.84
C TRP A 64 9.16 -6.95 14.24
N GLY A 65 10.06 -7.20 15.19
CA GLY A 65 9.92 -6.81 16.60
C GLY A 65 10.44 -5.40 16.89
N SER A 66 11.28 -4.83 16.04
CA SER A 66 11.78 -3.46 16.19
C SER A 66 10.68 -2.45 15.88
N GLU A 67 10.50 -1.49 16.80
CA GLU A 67 9.46 -0.47 16.70
C GLU A 67 9.98 0.87 16.24
N THR A 68 11.21 1.20 16.63
CA THR A 68 11.90 2.41 16.18
C THR A 68 13.06 2.04 15.25
N PRO A 69 13.50 2.99 14.40
CA PRO A 69 14.74 2.84 13.66
C PRO A 69 15.92 2.50 14.58
N ASP A 70 16.05 3.16 15.73
CA ASP A 70 17.16 2.93 16.66
C ASP A 70 17.16 1.52 17.27
N GLU A 71 15.98 0.99 17.65
CA GLU A 71 15.84 -0.41 18.09
C GLU A 71 16.28 -1.38 16.99
N PHE A 72 15.90 -1.09 15.73
CA PHE A 72 16.33 -1.87 14.58
C PHE A 72 17.85 -1.80 14.39
N GLU A 73 18.45 -0.61 14.41
CA GLU A 73 19.89 -0.43 14.24
C GLU A 73 20.70 -1.23 15.27
N ALA A 74 20.28 -1.15 16.54
CA ALA A 74 20.92 -1.85 17.64
C ALA A 74 20.78 -3.38 17.50
N THR A 75 19.57 -3.87 17.24
CA THR A 75 19.33 -5.32 17.10
C THR A 75 19.96 -5.89 15.84
N TRP A 76 19.93 -5.16 14.72
CA TRP A 76 20.58 -5.56 13.48
C TRP A 76 22.07 -5.73 13.69
N LYS A 77 22.74 -4.73 14.29
CA LYS A 77 24.17 -4.81 14.61
C LYS A 77 24.48 -6.01 15.50
N SER A 78 23.67 -6.25 16.53
CA SER A 78 23.84 -7.42 17.41
C SER A 78 23.76 -8.74 16.63
N VAL A 79 22.76 -8.90 15.75
CA VAL A 79 22.60 -10.13 14.95
C VAL A 79 23.73 -10.28 13.93
N MET A 80 24.21 -9.19 13.32
CA MET A 80 25.31 -9.27 12.36
C MET A 80 26.63 -9.73 13.02
N ILE A 81 26.92 -9.25 14.24
CA ILE A 81 28.11 -9.62 15.00
C ILE A 81 27.99 -11.07 15.51
N GLU A 82 26.87 -11.42 16.13
CA GLU A 82 26.67 -12.73 16.77
C GLU A 82 26.80 -13.90 15.79
N PHE A 83 26.32 -13.72 14.56
CA PHE A 83 26.34 -14.76 13.52
C PHE A 83 27.46 -14.56 12.49
N GLU A 84 28.41 -13.67 12.74
CA GLU A 84 29.57 -13.39 11.88
C GLU A 84 29.20 -12.99 10.43
N LEU A 85 28.10 -12.26 10.28
CA LEU A 85 27.50 -11.88 8.99
C LEU A 85 27.99 -10.52 8.47
N GLU A 86 28.91 -9.85 9.17
CA GLU A 86 29.38 -8.49 8.83
C GLU A 86 30.00 -8.38 7.43
N LYS A 87 30.58 -9.46 6.91
CA LYS A 87 31.19 -9.52 5.56
C LYS A 87 30.22 -9.97 4.47
N ASN A 88 28.95 -10.22 4.81
CA ASN A 88 27.95 -10.67 3.83
C ASN A 88 27.48 -9.48 2.98
N GLU A 89 27.99 -9.38 1.74
CA GLU A 89 27.68 -8.28 0.82
C GLU A 89 26.18 -8.08 0.59
N TRP A 90 25.39 -9.17 0.57
CA TRP A 90 23.96 -9.07 0.36
C TRP A 90 23.26 -8.45 1.58
N LEU A 91 23.62 -8.84 2.80
CA LEU A 91 23.08 -8.24 4.02
C LEU A 91 23.54 -6.79 4.18
N SER A 92 24.77 -6.45 3.80
CA SER A 92 25.22 -5.06 3.74
C SER A 92 24.35 -4.23 2.79
N HIS A 93 24.10 -4.72 1.58
CA HIS A 93 23.18 -4.06 0.65
C HIS A 93 21.75 -3.96 1.19
N MET A 94 21.24 -5.01 1.86
CA MET A 94 19.92 -4.98 2.48
C MET A 94 19.80 -3.92 3.59
N TYR A 95 20.89 -3.72 4.33
CA TYR A 95 21.00 -2.66 5.33
C TYR A 95 21.02 -1.27 4.68
N ASP A 96 21.71 -1.08 3.56
CA ASP A 96 21.74 0.21 2.85
C ASP A 96 20.33 0.66 2.41
N ILE A 97 19.49 -0.29 2.01
CA ILE A 97 18.11 -0.02 1.57
C ILE A 97 17.07 -0.20 2.68
N ARG A 98 17.48 -0.30 3.96
CA ARG A 98 16.60 -0.60 5.11
C ARG A 98 15.35 0.28 5.20
N SER A 99 15.45 1.56 4.90
CA SER A 99 14.32 2.50 4.91
C SER A 99 13.20 2.14 3.93
N MET A 100 13.49 1.31 2.92
CA MET A 100 12.52 0.86 1.93
C MET A 100 11.77 -0.41 2.32
N TRP A 101 12.22 -1.19 3.32
CA TRP A 101 11.62 -2.50 3.64
C TRP A 101 11.49 -2.82 5.12
N ILE A 102 12.21 -2.13 6.00
CA ILE A 102 12.11 -2.34 7.45
C ILE A 102 10.90 -1.59 8.02
N PRO A 103 9.96 -2.28 8.67
CA PRO A 103 8.73 -1.69 9.20
C PRO A 103 8.92 -0.45 10.07
N SER A 104 9.95 -0.43 10.93
CA SER A 104 10.20 0.68 11.86
C SER A 104 10.45 2.02 11.17
N TYR A 105 10.85 2.02 9.90
CA TYR A 105 11.08 3.22 9.10
C TYR A 105 9.84 3.81 8.44
N PHE A 106 8.69 3.15 8.55
CA PHE A 106 7.47 3.61 7.87
C PHE A 106 6.17 3.25 8.62
N ARG A 107 6.25 3.09 9.95
CA ARG A 107 5.05 2.87 10.80
C ARG A 107 4.07 4.04 10.79
N ASP A 108 4.53 5.22 10.39
CA ASP A 108 3.72 6.44 10.32
C ASP A 108 2.81 6.47 9.08
N ILE A 109 3.00 5.52 8.15
CA ILE A 109 2.18 5.39 6.95
C ILE A 109 1.01 4.45 7.26
N LEU A 110 -0.20 4.81 6.81
CA LEU A 110 -1.34 3.88 6.86
C LEU A 110 -1.08 2.71 5.92
N LEU A 111 -0.62 1.61 6.50
CA LEU A 111 -0.39 0.33 5.83
C LEU A 111 -1.67 -0.50 5.76
N GLY A 112 -2.74 -0.07 6.43
CA GLY A 112 -4.02 -0.77 6.47
C GLY A 112 -3.90 -2.17 7.09
N GLY A 113 -3.04 -2.37 8.08
CA GLY A 113 -2.79 -3.71 8.64
C GLY A 113 -2.04 -4.63 7.68
N ILE A 114 -1.65 -4.12 6.51
CA ILE A 114 -0.94 -4.86 5.46
C ILE A 114 0.59 -4.77 5.67
N LEU A 115 1.05 -4.58 6.93
CA LEU A 115 2.47 -4.68 7.29
C LEU A 115 3.09 -6.03 6.91
N ARG A 116 2.27 -7.07 6.79
CA ARG A 116 2.64 -8.39 6.23
C ARG A 116 2.07 -8.54 4.82
N THR A 117 2.39 -7.61 3.91
CA THR A 117 1.95 -7.55 2.49
C THR A 117 1.92 -8.86 1.72
N THR A 118 2.71 -9.81 2.17
CA THR A 118 3.00 -11.05 1.49
C THR A 118 2.20 -12.23 1.95
N SER A 119 1.43 -12.12 3.04
CA SER A 119 0.36 -13.10 3.25
C SER A 119 -0.71 -12.96 2.18
N ARG A 120 -0.94 -11.76 1.63
CA ARG A 120 -1.99 -11.50 0.65
C ARG A 120 -1.60 -11.91 -0.77
N SER A 121 -0.46 -11.44 -1.29
CA SER A 121 -0.03 -11.87 -2.63
C SER A 121 0.19 -13.38 -2.70
N GLU A 122 0.73 -13.99 -1.64
CA GLU A 122 0.91 -15.45 -1.57
C GLU A 122 -0.38 -16.20 -1.24
N SER A 123 -1.32 -15.63 -0.47
CA SER A 123 -2.65 -16.24 -0.34
C SER A 123 -3.40 -16.24 -1.66
N GLU A 124 -3.27 -15.16 -2.43
CA GLU A 124 -3.83 -15.10 -3.79
C GLU A 124 -3.11 -16.09 -4.70
N ASN A 125 -1.77 -16.08 -4.78
CA ASN A 125 -1.00 -17.04 -5.57
C ASN A 125 -1.30 -18.50 -5.18
N SER A 126 -1.41 -18.79 -3.88
CA SER A 126 -1.78 -20.11 -3.36
C SER A 126 -3.21 -20.48 -3.71
N PHE A 127 -4.15 -19.54 -3.57
CA PHE A 127 -5.54 -19.72 -3.93
C PHE A 127 -5.66 -20.08 -5.42
N TYR A 128 -5.07 -19.28 -6.31
CA TYR A 128 -5.03 -19.55 -7.75
C TYR A 128 -4.20 -20.80 -8.09
N GLY A 129 -3.16 -21.12 -7.33
CA GLY A 129 -2.37 -22.33 -7.47
C GLY A 129 -3.18 -23.62 -7.29
N ASN A 130 -4.31 -23.58 -6.56
CA ASN A 130 -5.23 -24.71 -6.47
C ASN A 130 -6.05 -24.93 -7.76
N PHE A 131 -6.21 -23.89 -8.58
CA PHE A 131 -6.95 -23.95 -9.83
C PHE A 131 -6.03 -24.12 -11.04
N LEU A 132 -4.83 -23.57 -10.99
CA LEU A 132 -3.90 -23.50 -12.12
C LEU A 132 -2.80 -24.56 -12.03
N ASN A 133 -2.37 -25.09 -13.17
CA ASN A 133 -1.15 -25.90 -13.27
C ASN A 133 -0.28 -25.39 -14.44
N PRO A 134 1.04 -25.65 -14.46
CA PRO A 134 1.95 -25.12 -15.49
C PRO A 134 1.65 -25.57 -16.93
N ASN A 135 0.83 -26.62 -17.09
CA ASN A 135 0.58 -27.27 -18.38
C ASN A 135 -0.79 -26.89 -18.99
N VAL A 136 -1.54 -25.95 -18.40
CA VAL A 136 -2.84 -25.53 -18.95
C VAL A 136 -2.68 -24.71 -20.23
N SER A 137 -3.59 -24.90 -21.17
CA SER A 137 -3.71 -24.01 -22.33
C SER A 137 -4.22 -22.62 -21.93
N LEU A 138 -4.05 -21.61 -22.79
CA LEU A 138 -4.54 -20.25 -22.50
C LEU A 138 -6.08 -20.20 -22.32
N VAL A 139 -6.82 -21.00 -23.10
CA VAL A 139 -8.28 -21.09 -23.00
C VAL A 139 -8.67 -21.72 -21.66
N GLU A 140 -8.00 -22.81 -21.29
CA GLU A 140 -8.23 -23.48 -20.02
C GLU A 140 -7.84 -22.60 -18.83
N PHE A 141 -6.73 -21.88 -18.92
CA PHE A 141 -6.32 -20.88 -17.93
C PHE A 141 -7.44 -19.88 -17.67
N TRP A 142 -8.04 -19.31 -18.73
CA TRP A 142 -9.11 -18.32 -18.60
C TRP A 142 -10.31 -18.89 -17.84
N MET A 143 -10.79 -20.07 -18.24
CA MET A 143 -11.94 -20.71 -17.58
C MET A 143 -11.67 -21.01 -16.09
N ARG A 144 -10.46 -21.49 -15.77
CA ARG A 144 -10.06 -21.78 -14.40
C ARG A 144 -9.85 -20.52 -13.57
N PHE A 145 -9.37 -19.45 -14.20
CA PHE A 145 -9.24 -18.13 -13.57
C PHE A 145 -10.61 -17.55 -13.21
N GLU A 146 -11.60 -17.60 -14.11
CA GLU A 146 -12.97 -17.18 -13.81
C GLU A 146 -13.58 -18.01 -12.66
N SER A 147 -13.37 -19.33 -12.69
CA SER A 147 -13.83 -20.23 -11.61
C SER A 147 -13.22 -19.87 -10.25
N ALA A 148 -11.93 -19.53 -10.22
CA ALA A 148 -11.25 -19.06 -9.01
C ALA A 148 -11.85 -17.74 -8.51
N LEU A 149 -12.07 -16.77 -9.41
CA LEU A 149 -12.71 -15.51 -9.08
C LEU A 149 -14.11 -15.70 -8.48
N ASP A 150 -14.92 -16.57 -9.06
CA ASP A 150 -16.28 -16.84 -8.55
C ASP A 150 -16.24 -17.52 -7.18
N ALA A 151 -15.31 -18.45 -6.96
CA ALA A 151 -15.10 -19.04 -5.64
C ALA A 151 -14.66 -17.99 -4.60
N GLN A 152 -13.85 -17.00 -4.99
CA GLN A 152 -13.44 -15.90 -4.11
C GLN A 152 -14.61 -14.98 -3.77
N ARG A 153 -15.39 -14.57 -4.78
CA ARG A 153 -16.62 -13.76 -4.60
C ARG A 153 -17.65 -14.47 -3.72
N TYR A 154 -17.81 -15.78 -3.90
CA TYR A 154 -18.71 -16.58 -3.07
C TYR A 154 -18.25 -16.61 -1.60
N LYS A 155 -16.94 -16.76 -1.34
CA LYS A 155 -16.38 -16.68 0.02
C LYS A 155 -16.58 -15.29 0.64
N GLU A 156 -16.38 -14.23 -0.13
CA GLU A 156 -16.65 -12.85 0.30
C GLU A 156 -18.13 -12.65 0.66
N LEU A 157 -19.05 -13.10 -0.19
CA LEU A 157 -20.50 -13.10 0.08
C LEU A 157 -20.86 -13.83 1.38
N LEU A 158 -20.27 -15.00 1.64
CA LEU A 158 -20.49 -15.73 2.89
C LEU A 158 -19.94 -14.95 4.11
N ALA A 159 -18.78 -14.33 3.98
CA ALA A 159 -18.18 -13.52 5.05
C ALA A 159 -19.00 -12.26 5.35
N ASP A 160 -19.52 -11.59 4.32
CA ASP A 160 -20.42 -10.45 4.43
C ASP A 160 -21.74 -10.85 5.09
N ASN A 161 -22.36 -11.93 4.61
CA ASN A 161 -23.57 -12.48 5.20
C ASN A 161 -23.38 -12.80 6.69
N ASN A 162 -22.27 -13.45 7.04
CA ASN A 162 -21.94 -13.72 8.44
C ASN A 162 -21.74 -12.43 9.25
N SER A 163 -21.09 -11.41 8.69
CA SER A 163 -20.85 -10.13 9.38
C SER A 163 -22.12 -9.31 9.61
N LEU A 164 -23.11 -9.45 8.72
CA LEU A 164 -24.38 -8.72 8.79
C LEU A 164 -25.44 -9.46 9.63
N HIS A 165 -25.50 -10.78 9.54
CA HIS A 165 -26.62 -11.57 10.08
C HIS A 165 -26.27 -12.39 11.32
N THR A 166 -25.00 -12.39 11.76
CA THR A 166 -24.61 -13.07 12.99
C THR A 166 -23.87 -12.11 13.92
N LEU A 167 -24.00 -12.33 15.22
CA LEU A 167 -23.33 -11.53 16.24
C LEU A 167 -22.09 -12.29 16.76
N PRO A 168 -20.88 -11.73 16.60
CA PRO A 168 -19.69 -12.23 17.27
C PRO A 168 -19.88 -12.30 18.79
N LYS A 169 -19.29 -13.33 19.41
CA LYS A 169 -19.32 -13.51 20.86
C LYS A 169 -18.46 -12.46 21.56
N LEU A 170 -18.99 -11.88 22.62
CA LEU A 170 -18.27 -10.94 23.50
C LEU A 170 -17.45 -11.71 24.53
N LYS A 171 -16.29 -11.18 24.92
CA LYS A 171 -15.41 -11.70 25.98
C LYS A 171 -15.56 -10.90 27.28
N LEU A 172 -15.69 -9.58 27.21
CA LEU A 172 -15.69 -8.67 28.36
C LEU A 172 -17.08 -8.12 28.69
N ASP A 173 -18.01 -8.18 27.74
CA ASP A 173 -19.38 -7.63 27.80
C ASP A 173 -19.46 -6.12 28.10
N ARG A 174 -18.40 -5.37 27.73
CA ARG A 174 -18.28 -3.92 27.93
C ARG A 174 -18.90 -3.12 26.78
N GLY A 175 -19.28 -1.86 27.05
CA GLY A 175 -19.83 -0.93 26.04
C GLY A 175 -18.96 -0.83 24.79
N LEU A 176 -17.66 -0.54 24.97
CA LEU A 176 -16.70 -0.45 23.85
C LEU A 176 -16.65 -1.71 22.99
N GLU A 177 -16.79 -2.88 23.62
CA GLU A 177 -16.79 -4.16 22.92
C GLU A 177 -18.06 -4.34 22.08
N ARG A 178 -19.23 -4.01 22.64
CA ARG A 178 -20.50 -4.02 21.90
C ARG A 178 -20.46 -3.05 20.72
N HIS A 179 -19.98 -1.82 20.94
CA HIS A 179 -19.87 -0.84 19.87
C HIS A 179 -18.92 -1.29 18.75
N GLY A 180 -17.75 -1.84 19.11
CA GLY A 180 -16.83 -2.41 18.14
C GLY A 180 -17.43 -3.56 17.32
N ARG A 181 -18.21 -4.45 17.96
CA ARG A 181 -18.94 -5.55 17.30
C ARG A 181 -19.95 -5.04 16.28
N ASP A 182 -20.62 -3.94 16.59
CA ASP A 182 -21.71 -3.41 15.78
C ASP A 182 -21.15 -2.70 14.53
N ILE A 183 -19.98 -2.05 14.65
CA ILE A 183 -19.33 -1.29 13.57
C ILE A 183 -18.42 -2.13 12.68
N TYR A 184 -17.49 -2.88 13.26
CA TYR A 184 -16.43 -3.54 12.50
C TYR A 184 -16.92 -4.78 11.78
N THR A 185 -16.29 -5.12 10.64
CA THR A 185 -16.46 -6.46 10.05
C THR A 185 -16.03 -7.53 11.06
N ARG A 186 -16.49 -8.76 10.88
CA ARG A 186 -16.26 -9.83 11.86
C ARG A 186 -14.77 -10.05 12.18
N GLU A 187 -13.92 -10.08 11.16
CA GLU A 187 -12.47 -10.26 11.32
C GLU A 187 -11.83 -9.08 12.07
N ASN A 188 -12.18 -7.85 11.68
CA ASN A 188 -11.65 -6.65 12.34
C ASN A 188 -12.15 -6.52 13.79
N PHE A 189 -13.37 -6.97 14.08
CA PHE A 189 -13.88 -7.03 15.44
C PHE A 189 -13.02 -7.95 16.32
N TYR A 190 -12.58 -9.11 15.83
CA TYR A 190 -11.73 -9.99 16.63
C TYR A 190 -10.34 -9.41 16.89
N ILE A 191 -9.76 -8.67 15.92
CA ILE A 191 -8.51 -7.91 16.13
C ILE A 191 -8.73 -6.88 17.24
N PHE A 192 -9.78 -6.07 17.13
CA PHE A 192 -10.15 -5.07 18.12
C PHE A 192 -10.44 -5.70 19.50
N GLN A 193 -11.16 -6.82 19.56
CA GLN A 193 -11.51 -7.52 20.80
C GLN A 193 -10.25 -8.02 21.53
N ASN A 194 -9.26 -8.52 20.78
CA ASN A 194 -8.00 -8.95 21.37
C ASN A 194 -7.19 -7.77 21.92
N GLU A 195 -7.14 -6.63 21.22
CA GLU A 195 -6.50 -5.42 21.74
C GLU A 195 -7.24 -4.84 22.96
N LEU A 196 -8.58 -4.88 22.97
CA LEU A 196 -9.37 -4.47 24.13
C LEU A 196 -9.18 -5.39 25.34
N TRP A 197 -9.06 -6.70 25.10
CA TRP A 197 -8.71 -7.67 26.12
C TRP A 197 -7.33 -7.38 26.72
N ALA A 198 -6.30 -7.22 25.90
CA ALA A 198 -4.96 -6.87 26.35
C ALA A 198 -4.94 -5.52 27.10
N ALA A 199 -5.71 -4.53 26.63
CA ALA A 199 -5.88 -3.26 27.33
C ALA A 199 -6.46 -3.41 28.74
N CYS A 200 -7.23 -4.48 28.98
CA CYS A 200 -7.86 -4.73 30.26
C CYS A 200 -7.00 -5.54 31.22
N VAL A 201 -6.20 -6.47 30.70
CA VAL A 201 -5.44 -7.45 31.49
C VAL A 201 -3.98 -7.01 31.67
N ASP A 202 -3.37 -6.46 30.63
CA ASP A 202 -1.92 -6.25 30.57
C ASP A 202 -1.51 -4.78 30.65
N CYS A 203 -2.44 -3.84 30.41
CA CYS A 203 -2.16 -2.40 30.37
C CYS A 203 -2.63 -1.65 31.61
N GLY A 204 -1.84 -0.67 32.06
CA GLY A 204 -2.21 0.26 33.14
C GLY A 204 -1.55 1.63 33.00
N VAL A 205 -2.18 2.66 33.54
CA VAL A 205 -1.62 4.02 33.57
C VAL A 205 -0.60 4.11 34.71
N GLU A 206 0.66 4.37 34.39
CA GLU A 206 1.74 4.56 35.37
C GLU A 206 1.82 6.00 35.83
N ASN A 207 1.77 6.93 34.87
CA ASN A 207 2.02 8.33 35.14
C ASN A 207 1.25 9.25 34.21
N ARG A 208 0.92 10.44 34.71
CA ARG A 208 0.27 11.51 33.95
C ARG A 208 1.10 12.78 34.08
N ASN A 209 1.54 13.28 32.93
CA ASN A 209 2.24 14.53 32.80
C ASN A 209 1.41 15.50 31.95
N GLN A 210 1.66 16.79 32.12
CA GLN A 210 1.11 17.83 31.26
C GLN A 210 2.29 18.65 30.74
N LYS A 211 2.42 18.78 29.42
CA LYS A 211 3.50 19.54 28.79
C LYS A 211 2.91 20.38 27.66
N ASP A 212 3.19 21.68 27.66
CA ASP A 212 2.72 22.63 26.63
C ASP A 212 1.19 22.59 26.40
N GLY A 213 0.42 22.35 27.47
CA GLY A 213 -1.04 22.22 27.41
C GLY A 213 -1.57 20.86 26.94
N MET A 214 -0.69 19.94 26.50
CA MET A 214 -1.04 18.58 26.10
C MET A 214 -1.01 17.61 27.30
N ASP A 215 -2.01 16.74 27.39
CA ASP A 215 -2.04 15.63 28.33
C ASP A 215 -1.17 14.48 27.80
N ILE A 216 -0.19 14.05 28.60
CA ILE A 216 0.71 12.94 28.28
C ILE A 216 0.50 11.84 29.32
N LEU A 217 0.13 10.65 28.87
CA LEU A 217 -0.04 9.47 29.71
C LEU A 217 1.02 8.43 29.39
N HIS A 218 1.62 7.87 30.44
CA HIS A 218 2.54 6.74 30.34
C HIS A 218 1.76 5.47 30.67
N ILE A 219 1.59 4.60 29.68
CA ILE A 219 0.89 3.32 29.81
C ILE A 219 1.93 2.21 29.88
N ILE A 220 1.95 1.47 30.98
CA ILE A 220 2.71 0.23 31.07
C ILE A 220 1.96 -0.84 30.27
N ASP A 221 2.68 -1.53 29.39
CA ASP A 221 2.24 -2.79 28.76
C ASP A 221 3.07 -3.94 29.33
N ASN A 222 2.41 -4.83 30.08
CA ASN A 222 3.02 -5.97 30.77
C ASN A 222 3.06 -7.26 29.94
N ASN A 223 2.76 -7.19 28.63
CA ASN A 223 2.74 -8.38 27.79
C ASN A 223 4.13 -9.06 27.66
N GLU A 224 4.09 -10.39 27.52
CA GLU A 224 5.01 -11.46 27.98
C GLU A 224 6.51 -11.42 27.62
N THR A 225 7.09 -10.34 27.09
CA THR A 225 8.53 -10.36 26.69
C THR A 225 9.36 -9.15 27.08
N ASN A 226 8.77 -8.03 27.50
CA ASN A 226 9.44 -6.93 28.20
C ASN A 226 8.39 -5.90 28.61
N ARG A 227 8.38 -5.49 29.88
CA ARG A 227 7.57 -4.37 30.35
C ARG A 227 7.99 -3.12 29.57
N LYS A 228 7.15 -2.67 28.64
CA LYS A 228 7.39 -1.45 27.85
C LYS A 228 6.46 -0.35 28.33
N VAL A 229 7.02 0.83 28.58
CA VAL A 229 6.24 2.04 28.86
C VAL A 229 5.95 2.73 27.53
N ARG A 230 4.68 3.05 27.30
CA ARG A 230 4.19 3.72 26.11
C ARG A 230 3.74 5.12 26.44
N GLU A 231 4.26 6.07 25.71
CA GLU A 231 3.77 7.43 25.74
C GLU A 231 2.51 7.54 24.86
N VAL A 232 1.46 8.10 25.44
CA VAL A 232 0.22 8.44 24.74
C VAL A 232 -0.10 9.90 24.96
N VAL A 233 -0.09 10.68 23.88
CA VAL A 233 -0.24 12.13 23.90
C VAL A 233 -1.61 12.51 23.37
N TYR A 234 -2.33 13.36 24.09
CA TYR A 234 -3.59 13.91 23.63
C TYR A 234 -3.34 15.08 22.66
N ASN A 235 -3.72 14.89 21.41
CA ASN A 235 -3.74 15.95 20.40
C ASN A 235 -5.06 16.73 20.49
N ILE A 236 -4.96 18.00 20.87
CA ILE A 236 -6.10 18.89 21.06
C ILE A 236 -6.81 19.19 19.73
N SER A 237 -6.04 19.41 18.66
CA SER A 237 -6.55 19.82 17.35
C SER A 237 -7.48 18.77 16.74
N ASP A 238 -7.06 17.51 16.84
CA ASP A 238 -7.78 16.37 16.26
C ASP A 238 -8.71 15.68 17.28
N SER A 239 -8.60 16.07 18.56
CA SER A 239 -9.29 15.43 19.69
C SER A 239 -9.03 13.92 19.77
N ILE A 240 -7.79 13.49 19.48
CA ILE A 240 -7.35 12.09 19.53
C ILE A 240 -6.15 11.89 20.44
N TRP A 241 -6.03 10.70 21.00
CA TRP A 241 -4.82 10.17 21.62
C TRP A 241 -3.90 9.51 20.58
N ASN A 242 -2.67 10.02 20.48
CA ASN A 242 -1.62 9.45 19.65
C ASN A 242 -0.71 8.58 20.52
N CYS A 243 -0.51 7.33 20.14
CA CYS A 243 0.33 6.40 20.90
C CYS A 243 1.66 6.16 20.21
N SER A 244 2.75 6.12 20.97
CA SER A 244 4.09 5.84 20.44
C SER A 244 4.22 4.47 19.75
N CYS A 245 3.31 3.53 19.99
CA CYS A 245 3.30 2.24 19.29
C CYS A 245 2.92 2.33 17.80
N LYS A 246 2.30 3.44 17.37
CA LYS A 246 1.86 3.71 15.98
C LYS A 246 0.93 2.66 15.35
N MET A 247 0.31 1.80 16.16
CA MET A 247 -0.55 0.73 15.64
C MET A 247 -1.85 1.27 15.02
N PHE A 248 -2.42 2.36 15.55
CA PHE A 248 -3.59 2.97 14.92
C PHE A 248 -3.23 3.61 13.58
N GLU A 249 -2.11 4.33 13.50
CA GLU A 249 -1.62 4.92 12.26
C GLU A 249 -1.30 3.83 11.22
N ALA A 250 -0.67 2.73 11.62
CA ALA A 250 -0.29 1.65 10.71
C ALA A 250 -1.45 0.74 10.31
N GLN A 251 -2.40 0.45 11.22
CA GLN A 251 -3.44 -0.56 11.04
C GLN A 251 -4.85 0.01 10.94
N GLY A 252 -5.10 1.19 11.47
CA GLY A 252 -6.42 1.83 11.52
C GLY A 252 -7.37 1.27 12.57
N ILE A 253 -6.88 0.41 13.48
CA ILE A 253 -7.62 -0.10 14.64
C ILE A 253 -6.92 0.41 15.91
N PRO A 254 -7.66 0.93 16.91
CA PRO A 254 -7.05 1.42 18.15
C PRO A 254 -6.23 0.35 18.86
N CYS A 255 -5.04 0.73 19.31
CA CYS A 255 -4.17 -0.16 20.08
C CYS A 255 -4.65 -0.31 21.52
N ARG A 256 -4.19 -1.36 22.19
CA ARG A 256 -4.44 -1.59 23.63
C ARG A 256 -4.16 -0.38 24.53
N HIS A 257 -3.16 0.44 24.23
CA HIS A 257 -2.79 1.61 25.04
C HIS A 257 -3.84 2.72 24.96
N ILE A 258 -4.32 3.01 23.74
CA ILE A 258 -5.42 3.97 23.52
C ILE A 258 -6.70 3.41 24.17
N LEU A 259 -6.99 2.12 23.97
CA LEU A 259 -8.17 1.47 24.57
C LEU A 259 -8.13 1.45 26.10
N CYS A 260 -6.95 1.34 26.71
CA CYS A 260 -6.76 1.45 28.15
C CYS A 260 -7.23 2.83 28.66
N ILE A 261 -6.91 3.89 27.93
CA ILE A 261 -7.33 5.27 28.26
C ILE A 261 -8.83 5.45 28.04
N LEU A 262 -9.38 5.01 26.90
CA LEU A 262 -10.82 5.12 26.61
C LEU A 262 -11.65 4.37 27.67
N LYS A 263 -11.18 3.18 28.07
CA LYS A 263 -11.74 2.40 29.18
C LYS A 263 -11.65 3.18 30.50
N GLY A 264 -10.49 3.75 30.82
CA GLY A 264 -10.27 4.53 32.04
C GLY A 264 -11.16 5.77 32.13
N LYS A 265 -11.50 6.37 30.99
CA LYS A 265 -12.47 7.47 30.88
C LYS A 265 -13.93 7.02 30.95
N GLY A 266 -14.22 5.72 31.04
CA GLY A 266 -15.58 5.19 31.12
C GLY A 266 -16.39 5.33 29.83
N LEU A 267 -15.74 5.46 28.67
CA LEU A 267 -16.45 5.54 27.40
C LEU A 267 -17.08 4.18 27.05
N ASN A 268 -18.33 4.23 26.57
CA ASN A 268 -19.03 3.05 26.06
C ASN A 268 -18.98 2.94 24.54
N GLU A 269 -18.56 4.01 23.86
CA GLU A 269 -18.45 4.05 22.41
C GLU A 269 -17.02 4.44 22.01
N ILE A 270 -16.59 3.90 20.88
CA ILE A 270 -15.32 4.21 20.25
C ILE A 270 -15.49 5.58 19.59
N PRO A 271 -14.66 6.58 19.91
CA PRO A 271 -14.75 7.88 19.25
C PRO A 271 -14.65 7.75 17.73
N SER A 272 -15.43 8.54 16.99
CA SER A 272 -15.54 8.43 15.53
C SER A 272 -14.21 8.63 14.81
N GLN A 273 -13.29 9.41 15.38
CA GLN A 273 -11.95 9.64 14.87
C GLN A 273 -11.10 8.36 14.80
N TYR A 274 -11.45 7.34 15.59
CA TYR A 274 -10.79 6.04 15.61
C TYR A 274 -11.46 4.99 14.73
N ILE A 275 -12.52 5.34 14.01
CA ILE A 275 -13.29 4.43 13.16
C ILE A 275 -13.01 4.79 11.71
N LEU A 276 -12.15 4.01 11.06
CA LEU A 276 -11.95 4.10 9.61
C LEU A 276 -13.01 3.29 8.88
N ASN A 277 -13.72 3.91 7.93
CA ASN A 277 -14.77 3.32 7.11
C ASN A 277 -14.38 1.96 6.49
N ARG A 278 -13.15 1.83 5.98
CA ARG A 278 -12.53 0.61 5.41
C ARG A 278 -12.68 -0.61 6.30
N TRP A 279 -12.69 -0.44 7.62
CA TRP A 279 -12.76 -1.52 8.58
C TRP A 279 -14.17 -1.87 9.01
N THR A 280 -15.16 -1.05 8.63
CA THR A 280 -16.55 -1.19 9.04
C THR A 280 -17.33 -2.14 8.12
N LYS A 281 -18.47 -2.65 8.62
CA LYS A 281 -19.45 -3.41 7.80
C LYS A 281 -20.05 -2.59 6.65
N LEU A 282 -19.81 -1.28 6.62
CA LEU A 282 -20.31 -0.35 5.62
C LEU A 282 -19.21 0.12 4.66
N ALA A 283 -18.00 -0.47 4.71
CA ALA A 283 -16.86 -0.08 3.89
C ALA A 283 -17.18 0.00 2.38
N THR A 284 -18.03 -0.90 1.87
CA THR A 284 -18.46 -0.94 0.47
C THR A 284 -19.68 -0.06 0.17
N LYS A 285 -20.30 0.51 1.21
CA LYS A 285 -21.54 1.31 1.14
C LYS A 285 -21.29 2.82 1.28
N GLN A 286 -20.08 3.23 1.65
CA GLN A 286 -19.65 4.62 1.70
C GLN A 286 -18.48 4.82 0.73
N PRO A 287 -18.48 5.85 -0.13
CA PRO A 287 -17.31 6.23 -0.91
C PRO A 287 -16.06 6.39 -0.03
N ILE A 288 -14.93 5.92 -0.52
CA ILE A 288 -13.61 6.02 0.13
C ILE A 288 -12.93 7.36 -0.21
N PHE A 289 -13.40 8.01 -1.27
CA PHE A 289 -12.89 9.27 -1.79
C PHE A 289 -14.02 10.30 -1.89
N ASP A 290 -13.72 11.57 -1.69
CA ASP A 290 -14.66 12.66 -2.02
C ASP A 290 -14.77 12.86 -3.55
N VAL A 291 -15.56 13.86 -3.95
CA VAL A 291 -15.78 14.23 -5.36
C VAL A 291 -14.48 14.70 -6.04
N ASP A 292 -13.55 15.24 -5.25
CA ASP A 292 -12.24 15.73 -5.69
C ASP A 292 -11.14 14.66 -5.64
N GLY A 293 -11.47 13.45 -5.17
CA GLY A 293 -10.55 12.33 -5.10
C GLY A 293 -9.68 12.25 -3.84
N ASN A 294 -9.94 13.05 -2.81
CA ASN A 294 -9.21 12.97 -1.54
C ASN A 294 -9.64 11.74 -0.74
N LEU A 295 -8.68 11.05 -0.13
CA LEU A 295 -8.96 9.94 0.76
C LEU A 295 -9.70 10.45 2.01
N LEU A 296 -10.94 10.03 2.20
CA LEU A 296 -11.77 10.44 3.34
C LEU A 296 -11.22 9.96 4.70
N GLU A 297 -10.25 9.04 4.68
CA GLU A 297 -9.63 8.42 5.87
C GLU A 297 -8.25 9.00 6.26
N GLY A 298 -7.77 10.07 5.62
CA GLY A 298 -6.46 10.67 5.90
C GLY A 298 -6.54 12.04 6.56
N CYS A 299 -6.13 12.14 7.83
CA CYS A 299 -5.75 13.35 8.58
C CYS A 299 -6.46 14.68 8.24
N ALA A 300 -7.44 15.05 9.08
CA ALA A 300 -7.74 16.37 9.69
C ALA A 300 -7.73 17.69 8.89
N ALA A 301 -7.46 17.71 7.58
CA ALA A 301 -7.44 18.94 6.80
C ALA A 301 -8.31 18.80 5.55
N THR A 302 -9.61 18.68 5.72
CA THR A 302 -10.57 18.96 4.65
C THR A 302 -11.48 20.10 5.07
N GLU A 303 -11.62 21.08 4.18
CA GLU A 303 -12.48 22.25 4.35
C GLU A 303 -13.91 21.80 4.71
N LYS A 304 -14.59 22.61 5.55
CA LYS A 304 -15.91 22.28 6.10
C LYS A 304 -16.95 21.94 5.01
N GLU A 305 -16.80 22.49 3.81
CA GLU A 305 -17.68 22.24 2.66
C GLU A 305 -17.47 20.84 2.04
N SER A 306 -16.22 20.38 1.86
CA SER A 306 -15.93 19.03 1.34
C SER A 306 -16.46 17.92 2.27
N GLN A 307 -16.46 18.17 3.59
CA GLN A 307 -17.05 17.25 4.57
C GLN A 307 -18.59 17.18 4.46
N LEU A 308 -19.24 18.31 4.18
CA LEU A 308 -20.70 18.39 3.98
C LEU A 308 -21.12 17.66 2.69
N ILE A 309 -20.38 17.89 1.60
CA ILE A 309 -20.59 17.19 0.31
C ILE A 309 -20.44 15.67 0.50
N SER A 310 -19.39 15.25 1.22
CA SER A 310 -19.13 13.83 1.49
C SER A 310 -20.22 13.18 2.33
N LYS A 311 -20.71 13.88 3.36
CA LYS A 311 -21.85 13.42 4.18
C LYS A 311 -23.13 13.28 3.33
N ALA A 312 -23.42 14.25 2.47
CA ALA A 312 -24.61 14.22 1.60
C ALA A 312 -24.57 13.00 0.66
N TRP A 313 -23.44 12.77 -0.02
CA TRP A 313 -23.25 11.59 -0.87
C TRP A 313 -23.37 10.28 -0.11
N ASN A 314 -22.77 10.17 1.09
CA ASN A 314 -22.89 8.98 1.94
C ASN A 314 -24.35 8.64 2.27
N HIS A 315 -25.17 9.64 2.57
CA HIS A 315 -26.59 9.43 2.83
C HIS A 315 -27.36 8.97 1.59
N LEU A 316 -27.08 9.54 0.41
CA LEU A 316 -27.70 9.13 -0.85
C LEU A 316 -27.35 7.67 -1.21
N PHE A 317 -26.07 7.29 -1.11
CA PHE A 317 -25.64 5.91 -1.35
C PHE A 317 -26.28 4.93 -0.35
N LYS A 318 -26.39 5.32 0.92
CA LYS A 318 -27.07 4.51 1.95
C LYS A 318 -28.55 4.29 1.59
N CYS A 319 -29.25 5.32 1.13
CA CYS A 319 -30.63 5.21 0.65
C CYS A 319 -30.74 4.22 -0.50
N MET A 320 -29.91 4.37 -1.54
CA MET A 320 -29.88 3.46 -2.69
C MET A 320 -29.63 2.01 -2.29
N HIS A 321 -28.73 1.78 -1.34
CA HIS A 321 -28.46 0.45 -0.81
C HIS A 321 -29.66 -0.14 -0.04
N MET A 322 -30.34 0.67 0.80
CA MET A 322 -31.53 0.23 1.53
C MET A 322 -32.71 -0.11 0.60
N ALA A 323 -32.78 0.51 -0.58
CA ALA A 323 -33.76 0.18 -1.59
C ALA A 323 -33.47 -1.14 -2.32
N GLY A 324 -32.20 -1.46 -2.56
CA GLY A 324 -31.80 -2.67 -3.28
C GLY A 324 -32.47 -2.77 -4.65
N GLN A 325 -33.05 -3.93 -4.97
CA GLN A 325 -33.85 -4.13 -6.19
C GLN A 325 -35.36 -3.96 -5.95
N HIS A 326 -35.77 -3.41 -4.80
CA HIS A 326 -37.19 -3.29 -4.45
C HIS A 326 -37.82 -2.10 -5.15
N LYS A 327 -38.69 -2.37 -6.13
CA LYS A 327 -39.28 -1.38 -7.04
C LYS A 327 -39.91 -0.18 -6.32
N GLU A 328 -40.69 -0.42 -5.27
CA GLU A 328 -41.36 0.64 -4.51
C GLU A 328 -40.39 1.54 -3.74
N LYS A 329 -39.31 0.97 -3.19
CA LYS A 329 -38.28 1.75 -2.47
C LYS A 329 -37.45 2.58 -3.46
N LEU A 330 -37.20 2.06 -4.66
CA LEU A 330 -36.54 2.81 -5.73
C LEU A 330 -37.44 3.97 -6.21
N HIS A 331 -38.74 3.74 -6.38
CA HIS A 331 -39.68 4.83 -6.70
C HIS A 331 -39.75 5.89 -5.60
N LEU A 332 -39.69 5.50 -4.32
CA LEU A 332 -39.60 6.43 -3.20
C LEU A 332 -38.35 7.32 -3.33
N ILE A 333 -37.17 6.72 -3.56
CA ILE A 333 -35.93 7.48 -3.71
C ILE A 333 -36.00 8.41 -4.92
N ILE A 334 -36.45 7.93 -6.07
CA ILE A 334 -36.59 8.75 -7.27
C ILE A 334 -37.50 9.95 -7.01
N ASN A 335 -38.66 9.73 -6.35
CA ASN A 335 -39.59 10.81 -6.05
C ASN A 335 -39.00 11.86 -5.11
N GLU A 336 -38.26 11.43 -4.08
CA GLU A 336 -37.58 12.37 -3.17
C GLU A 336 -36.41 13.08 -3.86
N CYS A 337 -35.63 12.40 -4.71
CA CYS A 337 -34.58 13.03 -5.51
C CYS A 337 -35.16 14.11 -6.43
N VAL A 338 -36.28 13.86 -7.10
CA VAL A 338 -36.95 14.87 -7.94
C VAL A 338 -37.42 16.08 -7.12
N LYS A 339 -37.85 15.88 -5.87
CA LYS A 339 -38.20 17.00 -4.98
C LYS A 339 -36.96 17.80 -4.59
N ILE A 340 -35.86 17.11 -4.26
CA ILE A 340 -34.58 17.74 -3.94
C ILE A 340 -34.06 18.52 -5.15
N GLU A 341 -34.13 17.96 -6.36
CA GLU A 341 -33.75 18.63 -7.61
C GLU A 341 -34.52 19.93 -7.82
N LYS A 342 -35.84 19.92 -7.59
CA LYS A 342 -36.66 21.13 -7.68
C LYS A 342 -36.25 22.18 -6.63
N GLN A 343 -36.05 21.74 -5.39
CA GLN A 343 -35.62 22.64 -4.32
C GLN A 343 -34.23 23.23 -4.58
N LEU A 344 -33.30 22.46 -5.15
CA LEU A 344 -31.98 22.92 -5.53
C LEU A 344 -32.02 23.85 -6.74
N PHE A 345 -32.92 23.61 -7.70
CA PHE A 345 -33.12 24.47 -8.87
C PHE A 345 -33.73 25.82 -8.49
N GLU A 346 -34.61 25.84 -7.49
CA GLU A 346 -35.21 27.06 -6.93
C GLU A 346 -34.28 27.78 -5.94
N PHE A 347 -33.17 27.16 -5.55
CA PHE A 347 -32.15 27.74 -4.68
C PHE A 347 -31.20 28.62 -5.52
N GLU A 348 -31.48 29.93 -5.61
CA GLU A 348 -30.57 30.89 -6.24
C GLU A 348 -29.29 31.04 -5.39
N GLY A 349 -28.22 30.37 -5.82
CA GLY A 349 -26.85 30.63 -5.37
C GLY A 349 -26.08 31.39 -6.45
N ASP A 350 -25.24 32.36 -6.05
CA ASP A 350 -24.33 33.11 -6.91
C ASP A 350 -23.33 32.17 -7.62
N SER A 351 -23.74 31.61 -8.75
CA SER A 351 -22.85 30.91 -9.66
C SER A 351 -23.36 31.03 -11.08
N THR A 352 -23.23 32.23 -11.65
CA THR A 352 -23.15 32.36 -13.10
C THR A 352 -21.76 31.89 -13.54
N GLN A 353 -21.50 30.58 -13.45
CA GLN A 353 -20.38 29.97 -14.16
C GLN A 353 -20.77 29.85 -15.63
N THR A 354 -20.17 30.66 -16.47
CA THR A 354 -20.25 30.53 -17.94
C THR A 354 -19.85 29.11 -18.36
N LYS A 355 -20.58 28.50 -19.30
CA LYS A 355 -20.30 27.16 -19.90
C LYS A 355 -18.83 26.87 -20.24
N LYS A 356 -18.05 27.92 -20.49
CA LYS A 356 -16.59 27.86 -20.71
C LYS A 356 -15.84 27.38 -19.45
N LYS A 357 -16.16 27.89 -18.26
CA LYS A 357 -15.54 27.49 -16.99
C LYS A 357 -15.91 26.07 -16.56
N GLU A 358 -17.14 25.63 -16.83
CA GLU A 358 -17.55 24.24 -16.59
C GLU A 358 -16.76 23.26 -17.46
N LEU A 359 -16.56 23.59 -18.74
CA LEU A 359 -15.73 22.81 -19.66
C LEU A 359 -14.25 22.83 -19.24
N GLU A 360 -13.70 23.98 -18.85
CA GLU A 360 -12.31 24.10 -18.37
C GLU A 360 -12.09 23.32 -17.07
N SER A 361 -13.09 23.28 -16.17
CA SER A 361 -13.10 22.47 -14.95
C SER A 361 -13.15 20.96 -15.26
N LEU A 362 -14.03 20.53 -16.17
CA LEU A 362 -14.14 19.12 -16.59
C LEU A 362 -12.87 18.58 -17.25
N ILE A 363 -12.13 19.44 -17.96
CA ILE A 363 -10.93 19.04 -18.72
C ILE A 363 -9.64 19.30 -17.92
N GLY A 364 -9.70 20.10 -16.85
CA GLY A 364 -8.56 20.44 -15.99
C GLY A 364 -7.50 21.32 -16.67
N PHE A 365 -7.88 22.06 -17.72
CA PHE A 365 -6.97 22.90 -18.49
C PHE A 365 -7.68 24.12 -19.10
N GLU A 366 -7.06 25.30 -19.03
CA GLU A 366 -7.55 26.51 -19.71
C GLU A 366 -7.25 26.43 -21.21
N LEU A 367 -8.28 26.53 -22.05
CA LEU A 367 -8.11 26.42 -23.51
C LEU A 367 -7.26 27.59 -24.02
N PRO A 368 -6.12 27.34 -24.70
CA PRO A 368 -5.29 28.40 -25.26
C PRO A 368 -6.06 29.17 -26.33
N THR A 369 -5.92 30.49 -26.35
CA THR A 369 -6.59 31.38 -27.32
C THR A 369 -6.13 31.16 -28.76
N GLU A 370 -4.95 30.55 -28.95
CA GLU A 370 -4.41 30.14 -30.25
C GLU A 370 -3.97 28.68 -30.23
N VAL A 371 -4.58 27.88 -31.10
CA VAL A 371 -4.20 26.47 -31.31
C VAL A 371 -3.35 26.37 -32.57
N ASN A 372 -2.02 26.30 -32.42
CA ASN A 372 -1.13 25.96 -33.52
C ASN A 372 -1.08 24.43 -33.70
N ILE A 373 -2.00 23.88 -34.49
CA ILE A 373 -2.02 22.45 -34.85
C ILE A 373 -0.86 22.16 -35.80
N ARG A 374 0.24 21.65 -35.26
CA ARG A 374 1.30 21.04 -36.08
C ARG A 374 0.93 19.58 -36.36
N PRO A 375 1.16 19.05 -37.57
CA PRO A 375 0.99 17.62 -37.82
C PRO A 375 1.83 16.82 -36.80
N PRO A 376 1.28 15.71 -36.25
CA PRO A 376 2.00 14.89 -35.29
C PRO A 376 3.33 14.45 -35.91
N LYS A 377 4.43 14.56 -35.15
CA LYS A 377 5.70 13.98 -35.56
C LYS A 377 5.45 12.50 -35.85
N GLN A 378 5.63 12.08 -37.10
CA GLN A 378 5.51 10.66 -37.49
C GLN A 378 6.35 9.83 -36.52
N SER A 379 5.69 9.04 -35.69
CA SER A 379 6.39 8.10 -34.82
C SER A 379 6.90 6.97 -35.71
N LYS A 380 8.19 6.67 -35.63
CA LYS A 380 8.69 5.40 -36.14
C LYS A 380 8.14 4.33 -35.20
N THR A 381 7.03 3.70 -35.58
CA THR A 381 6.54 2.50 -34.90
C THR A 381 7.72 1.52 -34.78
N LYS A 382 8.09 1.20 -33.55
CA LYS A 382 9.21 0.31 -33.26
C LYS A 382 8.86 -1.10 -33.70
N GLY A 383 9.25 -1.40 -34.93
CA GLY A 383 9.40 -2.72 -35.52
C GLY A 383 10.54 -2.63 -36.52
N SER A 384 11.72 -2.19 -36.09
CA SER A 384 12.92 -2.33 -36.92
C SER A 384 13.12 -3.84 -37.13
N GLY A 385 12.79 -4.35 -38.31
CA GLY A 385 12.90 -5.76 -38.73
C GLY A 385 14.32 -6.32 -38.74
N LYS A 386 15.22 -5.78 -37.93
CA LYS A 386 16.55 -6.31 -37.67
C LYS A 386 16.49 -7.10 -36.37
N ARG A 387 16.54 -8.43 -36.50
CA ARG A 387 16.73 -9.39 -35.40
C ARG A 387 17.81 -8.89 -34.43
N ILE A 388 17.50 -8.91 -33.14
CA ILE A 388 18.46 -8.62 -32.09
C ILE A 388 19.51 -9.74 -32.09
N LYS A 389 20.74 -9.41 -32.48
CA LYS A 389 21.85 -10.38 -32.50
C LYS A 389 22.26 -10.75 -31.08
N GLY A 390 22.34 -12.05 -30.81
CA GLY A 390 22.75 -12.58 -29.51
C GLY A 390 24.23 -12.32 -29.20
N GLY A 391 24.62 -12.37 -27.91
CA GLY A 391 26.02 -12.13 -27.49
C GLY A 391 27.04 -13.02 -28.21
N LYS A 392 26.65 -14.26 -28.55
CA LYS A 392 27.46 -15.20 -29.31
C LYS A 392 27.67 -14.77 -30.77
N GLU A 393 26.66 -14.21 -31.43
CA GLU A 393 26.77 -13.67 -32.80
C GLU A 393 27.66 -12.42 -32.84
N LYS A 394 27.56 -11.55 -31.83
CA LYS A 394 28.45 -10.37 -31.70
C LYS A 394 29.92 -10.76 -31.49
N ALA A 395 30.18 -11.82 -30.73
CA ALA A 395 31.53 -12.34 -30.51
C ALA A 395 32.15 -12.94 -31.80
N ILE A 396 31.34 -13.64 -32.61
CA ILE A 396 31.79 -14.20 -33.90
C ILE A 396 32.11 -13.08 -34.91
N GLU A 397 31.29 -12.03 -34.98
CA GLU A 397 31.57 -10.86 -35.85
C GLU A 397 32.83 -10.08 -35.40
N GLN A 398 33.11 -10.03 -34.09
CA GLN A 398 34.36 -9.43 -33.59
C GLN A 398 35.58 -10.28 -33.92
N GLN A 399 35.46 -11.62 -33.93
CA GLN A 399 36.53 -12.53 -34.34
C GLN A 399 36.81 -12.53 -35.85
N GLN A 400 35.84 -12.12 -36.69
CA GLN A 400 36.03 -12.01 -38.15
C GLN A 400 36.82 -10.76 -38.59
N LYS A 401 37.19 -9.87 -37.68
CA LYS A 401 38.14 -8.78 -37.98
C LYS A 401 39.54 -9.38 -38.13
N LYS A 402 39.89 -9.82 -39.36
CA LYS A 402 41.24 -10.27 -39.72
C LYS A 402 42.26 -9.24 -39.21
N PRO A 403 43.34 -9.62 -38.51
CA PRO A 403 44.34 -8.68 -38.02
C PRO A 403 45.01 -7.92 -39.20
N PRO A 404 45.48 -6.67 -38.97
CA PRO A 404 46.20 -5.93 -40.00
C PRO A 404 47.45 -6.71 -40.40
N ARG A 405 47.76 -6.71 -41.70
CA ARG A 405 48.88 -7.44 -42.32
C ARG A 405 49.88 -6.47 -42.91
N LEU A 406 51.16 -6.82 -42.91
CA LEU A 406 52.20 -5.98 -43.52
C LEU A 406 52.01 -5.94 -45.04
N CYS A 407 51.68 -4.78 -45.58
CA CYS A 407 51.62 -4.57 -47.03
C CYS A 407 53.03 -4.37 -47.58
N ARG A 408 53.49 -5.28 -48.46
CA ARG A 408 54.84 -5.21 -49.05
C ARG A 408 55.07 -4.01 -49.98
N ALA A 409 54.02 -3.33 -50.43
CA ALA A 409 54.15 -2.16 -51.32
C ALA A 409 54.37 -0.85 -50.54
N CYS A 410 53.80 -0.71 -49.33
CA CYS A 410 53.94 0.51 -48.52
C CYS A 410 54.67 0.29 -47.18
N GLY A 411 55.00 -0.95 -46.83
CA GLY A 411 55.72 -1.29 -45.60
C GLY A 411 54.92 -1.11 -44.31
N GLN A 412 53.61 -0.87 -44.37
CA GLN A 412 52.77 -0.64 -43.18
C GLN A 412 51.85 -1.83 -42.87
N TYR A 413 51.51 -2.01 -41.58
CA TYR A 413 50.53 -2.99 -41.11
C TYR A 413 49.10 -2.46 -41.29
N VAL A 414 48.42 -2.96 -42.32
CA VAL A 414 47.14 -2.43 -42.82
C VAL A 414 46.25 -3.56 -43.33
N TYR A 415 44.98 -3.28 -43.64
CA TYR A 415 44.02 -4.30 -44.07
C TYR A 415 44.00 -4.57 -45.59
N HIS A 416 44.88 -3.95 -46.36
CA HIS A 416 45.08 -4.22 -47.79
C HIS A 416 46.41 -4.98 -48.03
N ASP A 417 46.63 -5.52 -49.23
CA ASP A 417 47.92 -6.12 -49.62
C ASP A 417 48.55 -5.38 -50.81
N SER A 418 49.71 -5.85 -51.27
CA SER A 418 50.49 -5.21 -52.34
C SER A 418 49.81 -5.21 -53.71
N ARG A 419 48.69 -5.93 -53.89
CA ARG A 419 47.91 -5.88 -55.14
C ARG A 419 46.88 -4.74 -55.10
N ASN A 420 46.45 -4.36 -53.91
CA ASN A 420 45.35 -3.42 -53.69
C ASN A 420 45.83 -2.15 -52.97
N CYS A 421 47.14 -1.91 -52.98
CA CYS A 421 47.76 -0.83 -52.22
C CYS A 421 47.52 0.51 -52.92
N PRO A 422 46.87 1.49 -52.27
CA PRO A 422 46.55 2.78 -52.89
C PRO A 422 47.77 3.61 -53.27
N SER A 423 48.91 3.37 -52.61
CA SER A 423 50.18 4.03 -52.88
C SER A 423 51.04 3.29 -53.91
N LYS A 424 50.50 2.24 -54.55
CA LYS A 424 51.18 1.60 -55.68
C LYS A 424 51.05 2.50 -56.90
N SER A 425 52.13 3.20 -57.24
CA SER A 425 52.26 3.85 -58.54
C SER A 425 52.17 2.78 -59.63
N SER A 426 51.11 2.82 -60.43
CA SER A 426 50.97 2.00 -61.62
C SER A 426 52.19 2.20 -62.54
N PRO A 427 52.78 1.14 -63.09
CA PRO A 427 53.67 1.27 -64.24
C PRO A 427 52.92 1.80 -65.46
#